data_AF-A0A1S7QUW8-F1
#
_entry.id   AF-A0A1S7QUW8-F1
#
_cell.length_a   1.000
_cell.length_b   1.000
_cell.length_c   1.000
_cell.angle_alpha   90.00
_cell.angle_beta   90.00
_cell.angle_gamma   90.00
#
_symmetry.space_group_name_H-M   'P 1'
#
loop_
_entity.id
_entity.type
_entity.pdbx_description
1 polymer ?
#
loop_
_entity_poly.entity_id
_entity_poly.type
_entity_poly.pdbx_seq_one_letter_code
_entity_poly.pdbx_strand_id
1 'polypeptide(L)'
;MTPETILEHDGIQQPIIEWALDYGITTGIIIGRLERGLSIADAITTPMKTGHQRQRLPIFSKEQVNAKPEAVAEKHTANGETKTTAEWAAYIGVSKSTLSKWLKKLTIEQAIAHGEKTKTSRPNALHTYDGQSKTLTEWAADIGIETSALYNRLRTMTLAEALTASFPKGRVAKLYTINGESKTFAEWCAAHGRVKSTVANLMKRRGLTLEEALNSHHFRQRKQPPGVSDDFPAYLGTGARSALENKPKIAFQKEAAE
;
A
#
# COMPACT_ATOMS: atom_id res chain seq x y z
N MET A 1 27.82 -1.47 -23.20
CA MET A 1 28.69 -2.67 -23.00
C MET A 1 28.09 -3.85 -23.78
N THR A 2 28.86 -4.87 -24.19
CA THR A 2 28.32 -6.04 -24.93
C THR A 2 28.34 -7.30 -24.05
N PRO A 3 27.47 -8.31 -24.30
CA PRO A 3 27.47 -9.57 -23.52
C PRO A 3 28.79 -10.36 -23.57
N GLU A 4 29.61 -10.11 -24.59
CA GLU A 4 30.93 -10.75 -24.80
C GLU A 4 32.07 -10.03 -24.07
N THR A 5 31.79 -8.91 -23.40
CA THR A 5 32.81 -8.17 -22.65
C THR A 5 33.33 -9.04 -21.49
N ILE A 6 34.65 -9.24 -21.42
CA ILE A 6 35.31 -10.03 -20.37
C ILE A 6 35.41 -9.20 -19.09
N LEU A 7 34.97 -9.78 -17.96
CA LEU A 7 35.08 -9.19 -16.63
C LEU A 7 35.94 -10.07 -15.73
N GLU A 8 36.77 -9.42 -14.92
CA GLU A 8 37.56 -10.07 -13.88
C GLU A 8 36.90 -9.91 -12.51
N HIS A 9 36.64 -11.02 -11.84
CA HIS A 9 36.16 -11.07 -10.46
C HIS A 9 36.77 -12.28 -9.75
N ASP A 10 37.35 -12.08 -8.58
CA ASP A 10 38.01 -13.11 -7.77
C ASP A 10 39.10 -13.91 -8.52
N GLY A 11 39.85 -13.22 -9.39
CA GLY A 11 40.93 -13.83 -10.19
C GLY A 11 40.45 -14.68 -11.37
N ILE A 12 39.15 -14.71 -11.65
CA ILE A 12 38.55 -15.40 -12.79
C ILE A 12 38.17 -14.36 -13.84
N GLN A 13 38.63 -14.55 -15.08
CA GLN A 13 38.27 -13.73 -16.24
C GLN A 13 37.30 -14.52 -17.13
N GLN A 14 36.06 -14.03 -17.26
CA GLN A 14 35.07 -14.65 -18.14
C GLN A 14 34.07 -13.61 -18.69
N PRO A 15 33.38 -13.89 -19.81
CA PRO A 15 32.46 -12.93 -20.40
C PRO A 15 31.20 -12.75 -19.56
N ILE A 16 30.53 -11.59 -19.71
CA ILE A 16 29.29 -11.24 -18.99
C ILE A 16 28.21 -12.33 -19.11
N ILE A 17 28.14 -13.02 -20.24
CA ILE A 17 27.18 -14.12 -20.46
C ILE A 17 27.40 -15.32 -19.54
N GLU A 18 28.65 -15.67 -19.23
CA GLU A 18 28.97 -16.78 -18.33
C GLU A 18 28.72 -16.38 -16.87
N TRP A 19 29.14 -15.17 -16.48
CA TRP A 19 28.80 -14.61 -15.16
C TRP A 19 27.27 -14.56 -14.91
N ALA A 20 26.49 -14.26 -15.94
CA ALA A 20 25.03 -14.26 -15.87
C ALA A 20 24.46 -15.68 -15.61
N LEU A 21 25.03 -16.70 -16.25
CA LEU A 21 24.64 -18.10 -16.07
C LEU A 21 25.02 -18.60 -14.67
N ASP A 22 26.24 -18.35 -14.22
CA ASP A 22 26.76 -18.80 -12.93
C ASP A 22 25.95 -18.26 -11.74
N TYR A 23 25.51 -17.00 -11.81
CA TYR A 23 24.82 -16.33 -10.70
C TYR A 23 23.30 -16.27 -10.89
N GLY A 24 22.76 -16.84 -11.97
CA GLY A 24 21.33 -16.84 -12.25
C GLY A 24 20.73 -15.44 -12.40
N ILE A 25 21.49 -14.49 -12.95
CA ILE A 25 21.06 -13.11 -13.24
C ILE A 25 21.15 -12.84 -14.73
N THR A 26 20.31 -11.98 -15.29
CA THR A 26 20.36 -11.74 -16.74
C THR A 26 21.55 -10.85 -17.12
N THR A 27 22.12 -11.08 -18.31
CA THR A 27 23.22 -10.26 -18.86
C THR A 27 22.89 -8.77 -18.87
N GLY A 28 21.65 -8.41 -19.21
CA GLY A 28 21.17 -7.02 -19.18
C GLY A 28 21.17 -6.39 -17.79
N ILE A 29 21.00 -7.17 -16.71
CA ILE A 29 21.11 -6.66 -15.34
C ILE A 29 22.56 -6.32 -15.01
N ILE A 30 23.51 -7.19 -15.35
CA ILE A 30 24.94 -6.95 -15.12
C ILE A 30 25.38 -5.69 -15.87
N ILE A 31 25.05 -5.59 -17.17
CA ILE A 31 25.37 -4.42 -18.00
C ILE A 31 24.76 -3.15 -17.41
N GLY A 32 23.47 -3.17 -17.09
CA GLY A 32 22.79 -2.00 -16.54
C GLY A 32 23.27 -1.61 -15.14
N ARG A 33 23.90 -2.51 -14.37
CA ARG A 33 24.54 -2.18 -13.10
C ARG A 33 25.88 -1.49 -13.34
N LEU A 34 26.71 -2.03 -14.24
CA LEU A 34 27.99 -1.42 -14.62
C LEU A 34 27.80 -0.03 -15.23
N GLU A 35 26.79 0.16 -16.08
CA GLU A 35 26.45 1.47 -16.67
C GLU A 35 25.96 2.50 -15.63
N ARG A 36 25.47 2.05 -14.47
CA ARG A 36 25.13 2.91 -13.32
C ARG A 36 26.31 3.14 -12.38
N GLY A 37 27.50 2.64 -12.71
CA GLY A 37 28.72 2.81 -11.93
C GLY A 37 28.87 1.87 -10.74
N LEU A 38 28.16 0.73 -10.71
CA LEU A 38 28.44 -0.30 -9.71
C LEU A 38 29.79 -0.97 -10.00
N SER A 39 30.45 -1.45 -8.94
CA SER A 39 31.65 -2.26 -9.07
C SER A 39 31.34 -3.59 -9.79
N ILE A 40 32.34 -4.21 -10.42
CA ILE A 40 32.19 -5.52 -11.08
C ILE A 40 31.69 -6.58 -10.09
N ALA A 41 32.28 -6.61 -8.90
CA ALA A 41 31.87 -7.51 -7.83
C ALA A 41 30.40 -7.32 -7.44
N ASP A 42 29.94 -6.09 -7.22
CA ASP A 42 28.53 -5.80 -6.89
C ASP A 42 27.59 -6.11 -8.06
N ALA A 43 28.03 -5.85 -9.30
CA ALA A 43 27.24 -6.08 -10.49
C ALA A 43 26.89 -7.56 -10.68
N ILE A 44 27.82 -8.45 -10.37
CA ILE A 44 27.69 -9.91 -10.49
C ILE A 44 27.02 -10.52 -9.24
N THR A 45 27.45 -10.12 -8.03
CA THR A 45 27.02 -10.79 -6.80
C THR A 45 25.69 -10.29 -6.23
N THR A 46 25.23 -9.09 -6.61
CA THR A 46 23.95 -8.58 -6.07
C THR A 46 22.79 -9.43 -6.62
N PRO A 47 21.98 -10.09 -5.77
CA PRO A 47 20.86 -10.88 -6.26
C PRO A 47 19.83 -10.00 -6.99
N MET A 48 19.11 -10.56 -7.96
CA MET A 48 18.02 -9.86 -8.63
C MET A 48 16.96 -9.49 -7.58
N LYS A 49 16.66 -8.20 -7.41
CA LYS A 49 15.51 -7.77 -6.60
C LYS A 49 14.24 -8.18 -7.34
N THR A 50 13.74 -9.39 -7.07
CA THR A 50 12.51 -9.95 -7.65
C THR A 50 11.22 -9.27 -7.16
N GLY A 51 11.34 -8.23 -6.33
CA GLY A 51 10.19 -7.50 -5.80
C GLY A 51 9.67 -6.42 -6.73
N HIS A 52 8.88 -6.78 -7.74
CA HIS A 52 7.74 -5.91 -8.06
C HIS A 52 6.87 -5.88 -6.79
N GLN A 53 6.49 -4.69 -6.29
CA GLN A 53 5.78 -4.49 -5.00
C GLN A 53 4.51 -5.35 -4.78
N ARG A 54 4.08 -6.14 -5.77
CA ARG A 54 2.89 -6.99 -5.74
C ARG A 54 3.12 -8.45 -6.16
N GLN A 55 4.31 -8.84 -6.62
CA GLN A 55 4.64 -10.26 -6.76
C GLN A 55 5.15 -10.76 -5.42
N ARG A 56 4.23 -11.27 -4.60
CA ARG A 56 4.60 -12.09 -3.45
C ARG A 56 4.87 -13.49 -4.00
N LEU A 57 6.07 -14.03 -3.76
CA LEU A 57 6.29 -15.46 -3.90
C LEU A 57 5.22 -16.20 -3.08
N PRO A 58 4.78 -17.39 -3.52
CA PRO A 58 3.92 -18.22 -2.70
C PRO A 58 4.59 -18.39 -1.33
N ILE A 59 3.82 -18.16 -0.28
CA ILE A 59 4.31 -18.35 1.09
C ILE A 59 4.32 -19.86 1.31
N PHE A 60 5.50 -20.46 1.40
CA PHE A 60 5.65 -21.91 1.49
C PHE A 60 5.66 -22.41 2.95
N SER A 61 5.86 -21.53 3.94
CA SER A 61 5.75 -21.87 5.36
C SER A 61 5.12 -20.76 6.22
N LYS A 62 4.50 -21.13 7.35
CA LYS A 62 3.99 -20.16 8.35
C LYS A 62 5.12 -19.33 8.98
N GLU A 63 6.33 -19.88 9.04
CA GLU A 63 7.53 -19.19 9.53
C GLU A 63 7.92 -18.01 8.61
N GLN A 64 7.77 -18.16 7.29
CA GLN A 64 8.00 -17.07 6.32
C GLN A 64 7.01 -15.91 6.49
N VAL A 65 5.78 -16.16 6.95
CA VAL A 65 4.79 -15.09 7.22
C VAL A 65 5.19 -14.27 8.44
N ASN A 66 5.75 -14.95 9.44
CA ASN A 66 6.05 -14.36 10.74
C ASN A 66 7.44 -13.73 10.80
N ALA A 67 8.33 -14.06 9.86
CA ALA A 67 9.59 -13.35 9.62
C ALA A 67 9.33 -11.99 8.94
N LYS A 68 8.55 -11.12 9.59
CA LYS A 68 8.58 -9.71 9.24
C LYS A 68 9.98 -9.23 9.64
N PRO A 69 10.83 -8.77 8.69
CA PRO A 69 12.12 -8.21 9.07
C PRO A 69 11.83 -7.14 10.11
N GLU A 70 12.44 -7.29 11.28
CA GLU A 70 12.27 -6.34 12.36
C GLU A 70 12.72 -4.99 11.78
N ALA A 71 11.75 -4.09 11.62
CA ALA A 71 12.01 -2.82 10.98
C ALA A 71 12.97 -2.10 11.93
N VAL A 72 14.25 -2.07 11.56
CA VAL A 72 15.30 -1.40 12.33
C VAL A 72 14.82 0.02 12.56
N ALA A 73 14.38 0.30 13.78
CA ALA A 73 13.81 1.60 14.10
C ALA A 73 14.91 2.63 13.93
N GLU A 74 14.66 3.65 13.12
CA GLU A 74 15.59 4.75 12.91
C GLU A 74 15.90 5.41 14.26
N LYS A 75 17.17 5.36 14.65
CA LYS A 75 17.68 5.94 15.91
C LYS A 75 18.33 7.28 15.61
N HIS A 76 18.07 8.26 16.47
CA HIS A 76 18.63 9.59 16.36
C HIS A 76 19.32 9.96 17.68
N THR A 77 20.51 10.56 17.58
CA THR A 77 21.29 11.02 18.72
C THR A 77 21.17 12.52 18.86
N ALA A 78 20.77 13.00 20.04
CA ALA A 78 20.71 14.42 20.40
C ALA A 78 21.09 14.58 21.87
N ASN A 79 21.84 15.62 22.22
CA ASN A 79 22.28 15.88 23.60
C ASN A 79 22.96 14.68 24.29
N GLY A 80 23.70 13.86 23.52
CA GLY A 80 24.39 12.67 24.05
C GLY A 80 23.49 11.44 24.28
N GLU A 81 22.18 11.54 24.03
CA GLU A 81 21.26 10.40 24.13
C GLU A 81 20.85 9.90 22.74
N THR A 82 20.89 8.58 22.53
CA THR A 82 20.37 7.94 21.31
C THR A 82 19.03 7.29 21.59
N LYS A 83 17.97 7.82 21.00
CA LYS A 83 16.61 7.27 21.10
C LYS A 83 16.01 7.03 19.72
N THR A 84 14.98 6.19 19.66
CA THR A 84 14.16 6.01 18.46
C THR A 84 13.32 7.25 18.19
N THR A 85 12.87 7.44 16.94
CA THR A 85 11.94 8.54 16.61
C THR A 85 10.68 8.53 17.47
N ALA A 86 10.19 7.36 17.91
CA ALA A 86 9.00 7.26 18.74
C ALA A 86 9.24 7.79 20.16
N GLU A 87 10.37 7.43 20.75
CA GLU A 87 10.77 7.90 22.08
C GLU A 87 11.06 9.41 22.09
N TRP A 88 11.74 9.92 21.07
CA TRP A 88 11.92 11.38 20.91
C TRP A 88 10.59 12.11 20.77
N ALA A 89 9.66 11.57 19.99
CA ALA A 89 8.34 12.19 19.83
C ALA A 89 7.57 12.23 21.15
N ALA A 90 7.63 11.15 21.96
CA ALA A 90 7.04 11.10 23.29
C ALA A 90 7.70 12.12 24.24
N TYR A 91 9.04 12.22 24.23
CA TYR A 91 9.79 13.20 25.03
C TYR A 91 9.39 14.66 24.71
N ILE A 92 9.22 14.97 23.42
CA ILE A 92 8.77 16.29 22.95
C ILE A 92 7.25 16.48 23.11
N GLY A 93 6.48 15.43 23.41
CA GLY A 93 5.02 15.52 23.51
C GLY A 93 4.30 15.74 22.17
N VAL A 94 4.83 15.17 21.07
CA VAL A 94 4.25 15.27 19.72
C VAL A 94 4.04 13.89 19.11
N SER A 95 3.21 13.81 18.05
CA SER A 95 3.04 12.54 17.34
C SER A 95 4.32 12.11 16.60
N LYS A 96 4.62 10.81 16.56
CA LYS A 96 5.73 10.25 15.75
C LYS A 96 5.69 10.75 14.31
N SER A 97 4.49 10.82 13.71
CA SER A 97 4.31 11.28 12.33
C SER A 97 4.70 12.75 12.14
N THR A 98 4.45 13.58 13.16
CA THR A 98 4.84 14.99 13.18
C THR A 98 6.35 15.12 13.23
N LEU A 99 7.00 14.38 14.15
CA LEU A 99 8.46 14.39 14.26
C LEU A 99 9.13 13.87 12.99
N SER A 100 8.64 12.76 12.40
CA SER A 100 9.15 12.26 11.12
C SER A 100 9.01 13.28 9.98
N LYS A 101 7.96 14.12 9.97
CA LYS A 101 7.84 15.21 8.99
C LYS A 101 8.87 16.31 9.23
N TRP A 102 9.17 16.63 10.48
CA TRP A 102 10.20 17.60 10.83
C TRP A 102 11.59 17.13 10.43
N LEU A 103 11.93 15.87 10.70
CA LEU A 103 13.23 15.27 10.37
C LEU A 103 13.53 15.20 8.86
N LYS A 104 12.52 15.40 7.98
CA LYS A 104 12.75 15.58 6.54
C LYS A 104 13.42 16.91 6.19
N LYS A 105 13.38 17.89 7.09
CA LYS A 105 13.83 19.27 6.84
C LYS A 105 14.75 19.83 7.94
N LEU A 106 14.70 19.25 9.14
CA LEU A 106 15.37 19.74 10.33
C LEU A 106 16.22 18.63 10.95
N THR A 107 17.29 19.00 11.64
CA THR A 107 18.02 18.08 12.50
C THR A 107 17.19 17.72 13.74
N ILE A 108 17.56 16.64 14.44
CA ILE A 108 16.83 16.22 15.65
C ILE A 108 16.86 17.30 16.75
N GLU A 109 17.97 18.01 16.91
CA GLU A 109 18.11 19.12 17.89
C GLU A 109 17.19 20.29 17.54
N GLN A 110 17.16 20.67 16.25
CA GLN A 110 16.24 21.70 15.76
C GLN A 110 14.78 21.27 15.92
N ALA A 111 14.47 19.98 15.72
CA ALA A 111 13.13 19.44 15.89
C ALA A 111 12.68 19.44 17.36
N ILE A 112 13.58 19.16 18.31
CA ILE A 112 13.32 19.28 19.76
C ILE A 112 13.00 20.75 20.11
N ALA A 113 13.86 21.68 19.72
CA ALA A 113 13.67 23.11 19.99
C ALA A 113 12.40 23.67 19.31
N HIS A 114 12.07 23.20 18.11
CA HIS A 114 10.83 23.56 17.42
C HIS A 114 9.60 23.00 18.15
N GLY A 115 9.68 21.75 18.61
CA GLY A 115 8.62 21.07 19.33
C GLY A 115 8.20 21.81 20.60
N GLU A 116 9.17 22.27 21.39
CA GLU A 116 8.93 23.08 22.60
C GLU A 116 8.17 24.38 22.31
N LYS A 117 8.45 25.05 21.19
CA LYS A 117 7.69 26.25 20.76
C LYS A 117 6.25 25.90 20.36
N THR A 118 6.06 24.74 19.74
CA THR A 118 4.73 24.26 19.31
C THR A 118 3.92 23.56 20.40
N LYS A 119 4.50 23.31 21.58
CA LYS A 119 3.78 22.88 22.80
C LYS A 119 2.81 23.93 23.32
N THR A 120 2.70 25.08 22.66
CA THR A 120 1.52 25.94 22.77
C THR A 120 0.31 25.17 22.22
N SER A 121 -0.18 24.23 23.04
CA SER A 121 -1.56 23.79 23.03
C SER A 121 -2.35 25.08 22.97
N ARG A 122 -2.82 25.44 21.77
CA ARG A 122 -3.67 26.61 21.61
C ARG A 122 -4.74 26.41 22.67
N PRO A 123 -4.81 27.28 23.70
CA PRO A 123 -5.79 27.09 24.74
C PRO A 123 -7.12 26.95 24.03
N ASN A 124 -7.91 25.93 24.39
CA ASN A 124 -9.21 25.71 23.78
C ASN A 124 -9.92 27.05 23.79
N ALA A 125 -10.14 27.63 22.61
CA ALA A 125 -10.67 28.97 22.52
C ALA A 125 -11.99 29.00 23.30
N LEU A 126 -12.07 29.91 24.27
CA LEU A 126 -13.30 30.11 25.01
C LEU A 126 -14.26 30.90 24.13
N HIS A 127 -15.49 30.42 24.06
CA HIS A 127 -16.56 30.99 23.29
C HIS A 127 -17.62 31.51 24.24
N THR A 128 -17.87 32.82 24.22
CA THR A 128 -18.84 33.48 25.10
C THR A 128 -20.20 33.58 24.41
N TYR A 129 -21.23 33.04 25.05
CA TYR A 129 -22.63 33.16 24.66
C TYR A 129 -23.50 33.27 25.91
N ASP A 130 -24.43 34.23 25.91
CA ASP A 130 -25.36 34.48 27.02
C ASP A 130 -24.68 34.59 28.40
N GLY A 131 -23.56 35.33 28.45
CA GLY A 131 -22.78 35.55 29.67
C GLY A 131 -21.94 34.36 30.14
N GLN A 132 -22.01 33.20 29.47
CA GLN A 132 -21.18 32.02 29.78
C GLN A 132 -20.02 31.90 28.80
N SER A 133 -18.81 31.66 29.32
CA SER A 133 -17.61 31.39 28.52
C SER A 133 -17.20 29.93 28.67
N LYS A 134 -17.45 29.14 27.63
CA LYS A 134 -17.17 27.69 27.61
C LYS A 134 -16.34 27.33 26.37
N THR A 135 -15.66 26.19 26.41
CA THR A 135 -15.00 25.61 25.24
C THR A 135 -16.03 25.06 24.25
N LEU A 136 -15.67 24.88 22.98
CA LEU A 136 -16.56 24.21 22.01
C LEU A 136 -16.96 22.81 22.44
N THR A 137 -16.08 22.11 23.17
CA THR A 137 -16.35 20.77 23.68
C THR A 137 -17.48 20.78 24.71
N GLU A 138 -17.43 21.72 25.65
CA GLU A 138 -18.46 21.90 26.66
C GLU A 138 -19.79 22.37 26.02
N TRP A 139 -19.74 23.36 25.13
CA TRP A 139 -20.94 23.80 24.39
C TRP A 139 -21.59 22.67 23.60
N ALA A 140 -20.80 21.83 22.93
CA ALA A 140 -21.32 20.69 22.19
C ALA A 140 -21.92 19.62 23.11
N ALA A 141 -21.32 19.38 24.28
CA ALA A 141 -21.87 18.46 25.28
C ALA A 141 -23.20 18.96 25.85
N ASP A 142 -23.31 20.25 26.15
CA ASP A 142 -24.53 20.87 26.71
C ASP A 142 -25.73 20.76 25.78
N ILE A 143 -25.52 20.91 24.47
CA ILE A 143 -26.59 20.76 23.45
C ILE A 143 -26.73 19.33 22.91
N GLY A 144 -25.87 18.41 23.36
CA GLY A 144 -25.91 17.00 22.99
C GLY A 144 -25.45 16.67 21.56
N ILE A 145 -24.41 17.33 21.04
CA ILE A 145 -23.87 17.07 19.70
C ILE A 145 -22.37 16.78 19.67
N GLU A 146 -21.90 16.27 18.53
CA GLU A 146 -20.48 16.10 18.28
C GLU A 146 -19.78 17.46 18.13
N THR A 147 -18.61 17.63 18.77
CA THR A 147 -17.81 18.85 18.70
C THR A 147 -17.45 19.26 17.26
N SER A 148 -17.21 18.29 16.39
CA SER A 148 -16.92 18.50 14.97
C SER A 148 -18.14 19.09 14.23
N ALA A 149 -19.36 18.73 14.62
CA ALA A 149 -20.59 19.27 14.05
C ALA A 149 -20.77 20.74 14.45
N LEU A 150 -20.53 21.09 15.73
CA LEU A 150 -20.52 22.49 16.18
C LEU A 150 -19.46 23.31 15.45
N TYR A 151 -18.25 22.78 15.34
CA TYR A 151 -17.14 23.42 14.65
C TYR A 151 -17.49 23.70 13.17
N ASN A 152 -18.09 22.75 12.47
CA ASN A 152 -18.49 22.93 11.07
C ASN A 152 -19.58 24.01 10.91
N ARG A 153 -20.51 24.14 11.87
CA ARG A 153 -21.51 25.23 11.86
C ARG A 153 -20.85 26.59 11.99
N LEU A 154 -19.91 26.74 12.91
CA LEU A 154 -19.18 27.99 13.13
C LEU A 154 -18.37 28.48 11.92
N ARG A 155 -18.22 27.65 10.86
CA ARG A 155 -17.63 28.08 9.58
C ARG A 155 -18.60 28.90 8.72
N THR A 156 -19.91 28.78 8.95
CA THR A 156 -20.96 29.39 8.12
C THR A 156 -21.97 30.23 8.90
N MET A 157 -22.07 30.07 10.22
CA MET A 157 -23.04 30.79 11.06
C MET A 157 -22.39 31.23 12.38
N THR A 158 -23.06 32.12 13.09
CA THR A 158 -22.61 32.62 14.40
C THR A 158 -22.81 31.58 15.50
N LEU A 159 -22.17 31.78 16.67
CA LEU A 159 -22.32 30.88 17.82
C LEU A 159 -23.76 30.78 18.31
N ALA A 160 -24.48 31.91 18.37
CA ALA A 160 -25.88 31.96 18.79
C ALA A 160 -26.79 31.12 17.88
N GLU A 161 -26.62 31.25 16.56
CA GLU A 161 -27.34 30.47 15.56
C GLU A 161 -26.94 28.99 15.61
N ALA A 162 -25.65 28.70 15.81
CA ALA A 162 -25.15 27.33 15.87
C ALA A 162 -25.70 26.55 17.08
N LEU A 163 -25.90 27.21 18.22
CA LEU A 163 -26.46 26.60 19.42
C LEU A 163 -27.98 26.40 19.35
N THR A 164 -28.71 27.28 18.64
CA THR A 164 -30.17 27.22 18.51
C THR A 164 -30.66 26.40 17.31
N ALA A 165 -29.83 26.22 16.28
CA ALA A 165 -30.22 25.50 15.07
C ALA A 165 -30.53 24.02 15.37
N SER A 166 -31.75 23.60 15.04
CA SER A 166 -32.20 22.20 15.16
C SER A 166 -31.28 21.23 14.42
N PHE A 167 -31.00 20.09 15.02
CA PHE A 167 -30.28 19.00 14.37
C PHE A 167 -31.29 18.16 13.61
N PRO A 168 -31.21 18.08 12.26
CA PRO A 168 -31.86 16.97 11.60
C PRO A 168 -31.22 15.69 12.15
N LYS A 169 -31.97 14.95 12.99
CA LYS A 169 -31.55 13.67 13.54
C LYS A 169 -31.42 12.70 12.37
N GLY A 170 -30.18 12.58 11.86
CA GLY A 170 -29.85 11.73 10.74
C GLY A 170 -29.68 12.51 9.43
N ARG A 171 -28.83 11.97 8.56
CA ARG A 171 -28.78 12.42 7.17
C ARG A 171 -30.12 12.05 6.55
N VAL A 172 -30.93 13.04 6.15
CA VAL A 172 -32.10 12.79 5.31
C VAL A 172 -31.58 12.05 4.08
N ALA A 173 -32.01 10.81 3.91
CA ALA A 173 -31.55 10.00 2.80
C ALA A 173 -31.99 10.69 1.51
N LYS A 174 -31.02 11.03 0.65
CA LYS A 174 -31.32 11.65 -0.64
C LYS A 174 -32.18 10.68 -1.45
N LEU A 175 -33.39 11.11 -1.80
CA LEU A 175 -34.29 10.40 -2.68
C LEU A 175 -33.90 10.67 -4.14
N TYR A 176 -34.07 9.65 -4.97
CA TYR A 176 -33.84 9.70 -6.39
C TYR A 176 -35.11 9.26 -7.09
N THR A 177 -35.60 10.10 -8.00
CA THR A 177 -36.80 9.84 -8.78
C THR A 177 -36.42 9.23 -10.12
N ILE A 178 -36.87 8.01 -10.39
CA ILE A 178 -36.68 7.27 -11.65
C ILE A 178 -38.07 6.80 -12.08
N ASN A 179 -38.49 7.15 -13.29
CA ASN A 179 -39.80 6.78 -13.86
C ASN A 179 -41.00 7.08 -12.93
N GLY A 180 -40.95 8.19 -12.19
CA GLY A 180 -42.04 8.61 -11.29
C GLY A 180 -42.02 8.01 -9.88
N GLU A 181 -41.17 7.01 -9.62
CA GLU A 181 -40.97 6.48 -8.27
C GLU A 181 -39.80 7.18 -7.58
N SER A 182 -39.98 7.61 -6.33
CA SER A 182 -38.92 8.21 -5.51
C SER A 182 -38.47 7.25 -4.43
N LYS A 183 -37.26 6.70 -4.57
CA LYS A 183 -36.65 5.77 -3.60
C LYS A 183 -35.27 6.27 -3.19
N THR A 184 -34.78 5.82 -2.05
CA THR A 184 -33.40 6.09 -1.64
C THR A 184 -32.42 5.37 -2.57
N PHE A 185 -31.20 5.86 -2.68
CA PHE A 185 -30.13 5.18 -3.43
C PHE A 185 -29.94 3.71 -2.98
N ALA A 186 -30.12 3.45 -1.69
CA ALA A 186 -30.01 2.11 -1.12
C ALA A 186 -31.12 1.18 -1.60
N GLU A 187 -32.36 1.66 -1.61
CA GLU A 187 -33.52 0.92 -2.08
C GLU A 187 -33.44 0.66 -3.58
N TRP A 188 -33.02 1.63 -4.39
CA TRP A 188 -32.77 1.41 -5.82
C TRP A 188 -31.72 0.31 -6.07
N CYS A 189 -30.60 0.34 -5.34
CA CYS A 189 -29.59 -0.70 -5.45
C CYS A 189 -30.16 -2.08 -5.05
N ALA A 190 -30.94 -2.15 -3.97
CA ALA A 190 -31.55 -3.40 -3.51
C ALA A 190 -32.57 -3.94 -4.52
N ALA A 191 -33.45 -3.08 -5.06
CA ALA A 191 -34.46 -3.45 -6.05
C ALA A 191 -33.85 -4.02 -7.34
N HIS A 192 -32.69 -3.52 -7.76
CA HIS A 192 -31.97 -4.02 -8.94
C HIS A 192 -30.92 -5.09 -8.63
N GLY A 193 -30.81 -5.57 -7.37
CA GLY A 193 -29.83 -6.58 -6.96
C GLY A 193 -28.37 -6.13 -7.11
N ARG A 194 -28.08 -4.83 -6.95
CA ARG A 194 -26.75 -4.22 -7.13
C ARG A 194 -26.12 -3.81 -5.82
N VAL A 195 -24.79 -3.88 -5.78
CA VAL A 195 -24.00 -3.36 -4.66
C VAL A 195 -23.85 -1.85 -4.78
N LYS A 196 -24.22 -1.11 -3.72
CA LYS A 196 -24.17 0.37 -3.64
C LYS A 196 -22.86 0.97 -4.13
N SER A 197 -21.73 0.38 -3.75
CA SER A 197 -20.40 0.86 -4.15
C SER A 197 -20.12 0.73 -5.64
N THR A 198 -20.63 -0.31 -6.31
CA THR A 198 -20.50 -0.50 -7.76
C THR A 198 -21.24 0.58 -8.51
N VAL A 199 -22.51 0.81 -8.17
CA VAL A 199 -23.35 1.85 -8.78
C VAL A 199 -22.73 3.24 -8.56
N ALA A 200 -22.29 3.53 -7.33
CA ALA A 200 -21.63 4.80 -7.01
C ALA A 200 -20.33 5.02 -7.79
N ASN A 201 -19.54 3.95 -8.02
CA ASN A 201 -18.31 4.03 -8.81
C ASN A 201 -18.59 4.26 -10.30
N LEU A 202 -19.65 3.64 -10.84
CA LEU A 202 -20.09 3.87 -12.21
C LEU A 202 -20.49 5.33 -12.42
N MET A 203 -21.31 5.88 -11.51
CA MET A 203 -21.68 7.30 -11.55
C MET A 203 -20.46 8.22 -11.44
N LYS A 204 -19.56 7.99 -10.47
CA LYS A 204 -18.41 8.88 -10.23
C LYS A 204 -17.32 8.81 -11.29
N ARG A 205 -16.96 7.60 -11.75
CA ARG A 205 -15.80 7.40 -12.64
C ARG A 205 -16.16 7.42 -14.12
N ARG A 206 -17.39 7.04 -14.45
CA ARG A 206 -17.86 6.98 -15.86
C ARG A 206 -18.88 8.06 -16.18
N GLY A 207 -19.32 8.85 -15.19
CA GLY A 207 -20.32 9.89 -15.40
C GLY A 207 -21.72 9.37 -15.73
N LEU A 208 -21.99 8.08 -15.48
CA LEU A 208 -23.28 7.46 -15.78
C LEU A 208 -24.38 8.01 -14.87
N THR A 209 -25.60 8.10 -15.42
CA THR A 209 -26.77 8.43 -14.60
C THR A 209 -27.13 7.27 -13.67
N LEU A 210 -27.99 7.50 -12.67
CA LEU A 210 -28.40 6.44 -11.73
C LEU A 210 -29.07 5.28 -12.47
N GLU A 211 -29.95 5.58 -13.42
CA GLU A 211 -30.67 4.60 -14.24
C GLU A 211 -29.71 3.75 -15.08
N GLU A 212 -28.80 4.41 -15.80
CA GLU A 212 -27.78 3.73 -16.60
C GLU A 212 -26.87 2.86 -15.73
N ALA A 213 -26.48 3.35 -14.55
CA ALA A 213 -25.62 2.63 -13.63
C ALA A 213 -26.31 1.39 -13.02
N LEU A 214 -27.62 1.45 -12.78
CA LEU A 214 -28.43 0.31 -12.31
C LEU A 214 -28.61 -0.75 -13.41
N ASN A 215 -28.86 -0.29 -14.64
CA ASN A 215 -29.08 -1.15 -15.81
C ASN A 215 -27.79 -1.65 -16.45
N SER A 216 -26.64 -1.06 -16.12
CA SER A 216 -25.34 -1.46 -16.70
C SER A 216 -25.05 -2.93 -16.39
N HIS A 217 -25.10 -3.79 -17.41
CA HIS A 217 -24.63 -5.17 -17.37
C HIS A 217 -23.09 -5.24 -17.29
N HIS A 218 -22.47 -4.46 -16.41
CA HIS A 218 -21.15 -4.80 -15.87
C HIS A 218 -21.34 -5.88 -14.82
N PHE A 219 -21.79 -7.07 -15.26
CA PHE A 219 -21.27 -8.27 -14.64
C PHE A 219 -19.76 -8.11 -14.72
N ARG A 220 -19.10 -8.06 -13.57
CA ARG A 220 -17.75 -8.61 -13.53
C ARG A 220 -17.96 -10.01 -14.08
N GLN A 221 -17.66 -10.22 -15.36
CA GLN A 221 -16.91 -11.42 -15.69
C GLN A 221 -15.79 -11.34 -14.68
N ARG A 222 -15.93 -12.12 -13.59
CA ARG A 222 -14.76 -12.52 -12.83
C ARG A 222 -13.84 -12.93 -13.95
N LYS A 223 -12.79 -12.15 -14.19
CA LYS A 223 -11.72 -12.62 -15.03
C LYS A 223 -11.32 -13.89 -14.30
N GLN A 224 -11.88 -15.02 -14.74
CA GLN A 224 -11.28 -16.33 -14.55
C GLN A 224 -9.80 -16.02 -14.79
N PRO A 225 -8.92 -16.19 -13.79
CA PRO A 225 -7.51 -15.96 -14.04
C PRO A 225 -7.18 -16.69 -15.34
N PRO A 226 -6.51 -16.06 -16.32
CA PRO A 226 -6.20 -16.72 -17.57
C PRO A 226 -5.37 -17.96 -17.24
N GLY A 227 -6.03 -19.12 -17.22
CA GLY A 227 -5.54 -20.26 -16.47
C GLY A 227 -6.54 -21.40 -16.52
N VAL A 228 -6.45 -22.14 -17.63
CA VAL A 228 -6.99 -23.50 -17.87
C VAL A 228 -8.52 -23.58 -17.83
N SER A 229 -9.12 -23.96 -18.96
CA SER A 229 -10.55 -24.30 -19.02
C SER A 229 -10.85 -25.42 -18.01
N ASP A 230 -11.95 -25.29 -17.27
CA ASP A 230 -12.44 -26.31 -16.33
C ASP A 230 -12.74 -27.67 -17.03
N ASP A 231 -12.72 -27.70 -18.36
CA ASP A 231 -12.88 -28.90 -19.20
C ASP A 231 -11.62 -29.74 -19.40
N PHE A 232 -10.50 -29.45 -18.71
CA PHE A 232 -9.35 -30.36 -18.73
C PHE A 232 -9.59 -31.52 -17.74
N PRO A 233 -9.80 -32.76 -18.21
CA PRO A 233 -9.93 -33.89 -17.30
C PRO A 233 -8.60 -34.09 -16.56
N ALA A 234 -8.69 -34.28 -15.24
CA ALA A 234 -7.56 -34.26 -14.30
C ALA A 234 -6.41 -35.24 -14.60
N TYR A 235 -6.56 -36.14 -15.58
CA TYR A 235 -5.55 -37.13 -15.95
C TYR A 235 -4.65 -36.71 -17.13
N LEU A 236 -4.96 -35.63 -17.85
CA LEU A 236 -4.07 -35.10 -18.89
C LEU A 236 -3.11 -34.09 -18.26
N GLY A 237 -2.06 -34.61 -17.65
CA GLY A 237 -0.98 -33.83 -17.05
C GLY A 237 -0.46 -32.77 -18.02
N THR A 238 -0.45 -31.51 -17.56
CA THR A 238 0.15 -30.39 -18.31
C THR A 238 1.62 -30.71 -18.55
N GLY A 239 1.97 -30.99 -19.81
CA GLY A 239 3.23 -31.56 -20.27
C GLY A 239 4.48 -30.79 -19.86
N ALA A 240 4.88 -30.94 -18.59
CA ALA A 240 6.23 -30.71 -18.12
C ALA A 240 6.98 -32.06 -18.18
N ARG A 241 7.57 -32.31 -19.36
CA ARG A 241 8.68 -33.25 -19.62
C ARG A 241 8.76 -34.47 -18.68
N SER A 242 8.06 -35.54 -19.03
CA SER A 242 8.60 -36.88 -18.78
C SER A 242 9.63 -37.15 -19.89
N ALA A 243 10.91 -36.96 -19.59
CA ALA A 243 11.97 -37.49 -20.41
C ALA A 243 11.91 -39.02 -20.30
N LEU A 244 11.36 -39.67 -21.32
CA LEU A 244 11.56 -41.10 -21.52
C LEU A 244 13.07 -41.34 -21.62
N GLU A 245 13.66 -41.93 -20.58
CA GLU A 245 14.99 -42.52 -20.62
C GLU A 245 15.01 -43.61 -21.69
N ASN A 246 15.35 -43.25 -22.93
CA ASN A 246 15.93 -44.19 -23.87
C ASN A 246 17.35 -44.49 -23.38
N LYS A 247 17.51 -45.53 -22.55
CA LYS A 247 18.82 -46.09 -22.20
C LYS A 247 19.38 -46.82 -23.43
N PRO A 248 20.40 -46.31 -24.13
CA PRO A 248 21.08 -47.12 -25.12
C PRO A 248 21.76 -48.30 -24.42
N LYS A 249 21.50 -49.51 -24.92
CA LYS A 249 22.09 -50.76 -24.45
C LYS A 249 23.53 -50.82 -24.92
N ILE A 250 24.45 -50.20 -24.18
CA ILE A 250 25.89 -50.25 -24.46
C ILE A 250 26.41 -51.62 -23.98
N ALA A 251 26.70 -52.51 -24.92
CA ALA A 251 27.39 -53.77 -24.65
C ALA A 251 28.90 -53.57 -24.82
N PHE A 252 29.65 -53.60 -23.74
CA PHE A 252 31.12 -53.64 -23.79
C PHE A 252 31.56 -55.07 -24.10
N GLN A 253 32.16 -55.27 -25.28
CA GLN A 253 32.88 -56.51 -25.57
C GLN A 253 34.20 -56.47 -24.81
N LYS A 254 34.36 -57.44 -23.90
CA LYS A 254 35.62 -57.72 -23.21
C LYS A 254 36.45 -58.55 -24.18
N GLU A 255 37.34 -57.91 -24.91
CA GLU A 255 38.38 -58.60 -25.67
C GLU A 255 39.43 -59.08 -24.66
N ALA A 256 39.58 -60.41 -24.59
CA ALA A 256 40.56 -61.11 -23.80
C ALA A 256 41.43 -61.93 -24.75
N ALA A 257 42.69 -62.11 -24.36
CA ALA A 257 43.78 -62.84 -25.02
C ALA A 257 44.56 -61.98 -26.06
N GLU A 258 45.89 -62.01 -26.10
CA GLU A 258 46.89 -62.89 -25.46
C GLU A 258 48.26 -62.17 -25.48
#